data_AF-A0A919V928-F1
#
_entry.id   AF-A0A919V928-F1
#
_cell.length_a   1.000
_cell.length_b   1.000
_cell.length_c   1.000
_cell.angle_alpha   90.00
_cell.angle_beta   90.00
_cell.angle_gamma   90.00
#
_symmetry.space_group_name_H-M   'P 1'
#
loop_
_entity.id
_entity.type
_entity.pdbx_description
1 polymer ?
#
loop_
_entity_poly.entity_id
_entity_poly.type
_entity_poly.pdbx_seq_one_letter_code
_entity_poly.pdbx_strand_id
1 'polypeptide(L)'
;MRSPEVSRLYLQVPAGTDPAGWPDERVWDELDTRLALTSHPEWRLKRGPISGKAVLPMRSQVTEPMRFGRLFLAGDAAHIVPPTGAKGLNLAVSDVTVFARALILHRDTGSAELLDAYSGTCLRRVWRAEHFSYSMTTTMHTDPGQSPFDTRLQLSQLERLADSPHAAAEPAENYTGLPFAT
;
A
#
# COMPACT_ATOMS: atom_id res chain seq x y z
N MET A 1 -1.64 12.44 -11.88
CA MET A 1 -0.88 11.56 -12.80
C MET A 1 0.57 12.05 -12.75
N ARG A 2 1.58 11.17 -12.63
CA ARG A 2 2.99 11.58 -12.54
C ARG A 2 3.56 11.78 -13.95
N SER A 3 4.44 12.77 -14.14
CA SER A 3 5.12 13.06 -15.40
C SER A 3 6.51 13.68 -15.10
N PRO A 4 7.35 13.97 -16.11
CA PRO A 4 8.61 14.69 -15.90
C PRO A 4 8.44 16.05 -15.20
N GLU A 5 7.25 16.64 -15.26
CA GLU A 5 6.92 17.96 -14.69
C GLU A 5 5.96 17.86 -13.47
N VAL A 6 5.44 16.66 -13.17
CA VAL A 6 4.44 16.45 -12.11
C VAL A 6 4.91 15.37 -11.15
N SER A 7 5.24 15.80 -9.93
CA SER A 7 5.60 14.95 -8.80
C SER A 7 4.41 14.70 -7.88
N ARG A 8 4.40 13.55 -7.20
CA ARG A 8 3.48 13.27 -6.09
C ARG A 8 4.28 12.84 -4.87
N LEU A 9 4.31 13.72 -3.87
CA LEU A 9 5.08 13.58 -2.64
C LEU A 9 4.12 13.30 -1.48
N TYR A 10 4.64 12.65 -0.44
CA TYR A 10 3.87 12.25 0.74
C TYR A 10 4.67 12.55 1.99
N LEU A 11 3.98 13.01 3.02
CA LEU A 11 4.51 13.24 4.35
C LEU A 11 3.55 12.59 5.35
N GLN A 12 4.10 11.90 6.35
CA GLN A 12 3.29 11.45 7.48
C GLN A 12 2.87 12.66 8.32
N VAL A 13 1.57 12.75 8.61
CA VAL A 13 0.95 13.77 9.47
C VAL A 13 0.06 13.08 10.52
N PRO A 14 -0.26 13.75 11.65
CA PRO A 14 -1.21 13.20 12.63
C PRO A 14 -2.57 12.86 12.00
N ALA A 15 -3.21 11.80 12.51
CA ALA A 15 -4.55 11.43 12.09
C ALA A 15 -5.55 12.58 12.32
N GLY A 16 -6.47 12.79 11.37
CA GLY A 16 -7.46 13.87 11.45
C GLY A 16 -6.94 15.26 11.07
N THR A 17 -5.68 15.38 10.64
CA THR A 17 -5.14 16.63 10.11
C THR A 17 -6.01 17.17 8.96
N ASP A 18 -6.44 18.43 9.07
CA ASP A 18 -7.09 19.15 7.98
C ASP A 18 -6.03 19.68 6.98
N PRO A 19 -6.07 19.29 5.69
CA PRO A 19 -5.16 19.82 4.68
C PRO A 19 -5.23 21.35 4.51
N ALA A 20 -6.36 21.99 4.82
CA ALA A 20 -6.48 23.45 4.76
C ALA A 20 -5.62 24.15 5.84
N GLY A 21 -5.32 23.46 6.94
CA GLY A 21 -4.42 23.93 8.00
C GLY A 21 -2.93 23.77 7.69
N TRP A 22 -2.56 23.29 6.50
CA TRP A 22 -1.19 23.09 6.07
C TRP A 22 -0.83 24.02 4.89
N PRO A 23 -0.23 25.20 5.17
CA PRO A 23 0.21 26.09 4.09
C PRO A 23 1.32 25.44 3.26
N ASP A 24 1.42 25.81 1.98
CA ASP A 24 2.36 25.19 1.03
C ASP A 24 3.82 25.28 1.50
N GLU A 25 4.23 26.41 2.08
CA GLU A 25 5.58 26.59 2.63
C GLU A 25 5.89 25.54 3.71
N ARG A 26 4.95 25.28 4.62
CA ARG A 26 5.13 24.24 5.65
C ARG A 26 5.29 22.86 5.03
N VAL A 27 4.52 22.54 3.98
CA VAL A 27 4.66 21.27 3.27
C VAL A 27 6.06 21.13 2.67
N TRP A 28 6.55 22.21 2.03
CA TRP A 28 7.89 22.20 1.43
C TRP A 28 9.02 22.13 2.46
N ASP A 29 8.92 22.87 3.57
CA ASP A 29 9.92 22.85 4.64
C ASP A 29 10.04 21.47 5.30
N GLU A 30 8.91 20.78 5.50
CA GLU A 30 8.88 19.41 6.01
C GLU A 30 9.45 18.41 5.00
N LEU A 31 9.14 18.57 3.70
CA LEU A 31 9.72 17.74 2.65
C LEU A 31 11.24 17.92 2.55
N ASP A 32 11.72 19.17 2.58
CA ASP A 32 13.16 19.46 2.55
C ASP A 32 13.89 18.84 3.73
N THR A 33 13.31 18.93 4.93
CA THR A 33 13.89 18.36 6.14
C THR A 33 13.96 16.83 6.06
N ARG A 34 12.87 16.16 5.67
CA ARG A 34 12.77 14.69 5.70
C ARG A 34 13.43 14.00 4.52
N LEU A 35 13.68 14.72 3.42
CA LEU A 35 14.40 14.22 2.25
C LEU A 35 15.87 14.67 2.22
N ALA A 36 16.32 15.45 3.21
CA ALA A 36 17.70 15.93 3.27
C ALA A 36 18.71 14.77 3.23
N LEU A 37 19.63 14.82 2.28
CA LEU A 37 20.71 13.85 2.14
C LEU A 37 21.97 14.39 2.81
N THR A 38 22.31 13.86 3.98
CA THR A 38 23.54 14.27 4.70
C THR A 38 24.81 13.95 3.91
N SER A 39 24.77 12.91 3.07
CA SER A 39 25.87 12.54 2.17
C SER A 39 26.00 13.43 0.93
N HIS A 40 24.98 14.22 0.60
CA HIS A 40 24.92 15.09 -0.58
C HIS A 40 24.35 16.47 -0.19
N PRO A 41 25.12 17.28 0.58
CA PRO A 41 24.63 18.51 1.18
C PRO A 41 24.27 19.60 0.16
N GLU A 42 24.67 19.47 -1.09
CA GLU A 42 24.32 20.32 -2.23
C GLU A 42 22.95 20.00 -2.82
N TRP A 43 22.46 18.77 -2.63
CA TRP A 43 21.18 18.35 -3.17
C TRP A 43 20.02 19.04 -2.42
N ARG A 44 19.08 19.62 -3.17
CA ARG A 44 17.85 20.21 -2.62
C ARG A 44 16.66 19.77 -3.46
N LEU A 45 15.52 19.58 -2.80
CA LEU A 45 14.28 19.30 -3.50
C LEU A 45 13.88 20.53 -4.32
N LYS A 46 13.58 20.32 -5.61
CA LYS A 46 13.05 21.40 -6.44
C LYS A 46 11.59 21.65 -6.04
N ARG A 47 11.35 22.79 -5.41
CA ARG A 47 10.00 23.27 -5.06
C ARG A 47 9.24 23.74 -6.31
N GLY A 48 7.92 23.72 -6.25
CA GLY A 48 7.03 24.17 -7.32
C GLY A 48 5.61 24.44 -6.81
N PRO A 49 4.68 24.86 -7.66
CA PRO A 49 3.28 25.06 -7.26
C PRO A 49 2.64 23.74 -6.85
N ILE A 50 1.93 23.73 -5.72
CA ILE A 50 1.17 22.55 -5.27
C ILE A 50 -0.21 22.58 -5.92
N SER A 51 -0.43 21.69 -6.89
CA SER A 51 -1.70 21.60 -7.63
C SER A 51 -2.82 20.86 -6.90
N GLY A 52 -2.50 20.15 -5.80
CA GLY A 52 -3.48 19.48 -4.97
C GLY A 52 -2.90 18.95 -3.67
N LYS A 53 -3.66 19.07 -2.58
CA LYS A 53 -3.35 18.51 -1.26
C LYS A 53 -4.53 17.70 -0.74
N ALA A 54 -4.22 16.57 -0.13
CA ALA A 54 -5.20 15.74 0.57
C ALA A 54 -4.50 14.98 1.68
N VAL A 55 -5.23 14.74 2.78
CA VAL A 55 -4.81 13.84 3.85
C VAL A 55 -5.54 12.52 3.66
N LEU A 56 -4.80 11.42 3.64
CA LEU A 56 -5.33 10.08 3.41
C LEU A 56 -5.18 9.27 4.71
N PRO A 57 -6.26 8.67 5.24
CA PRO A 57 -6.15 7.79 6.39
C PRO A 57 -5.39 6.51 6.00
N MET A 58 -4.52 6.03 6.89
CA MET A 58 -3.88 4.72 6.77
C MET A 58 -4.76 3.70 7.50
N ARG A 59 -5.31 2.72 6.76
CA ARG A 59 -6.16 1.67 7.31
C ARG A 59 -5.87 0.33 6.64
N SER A 60 -5.98 -0.74 7.43
CA SER A 60 -6.10 -2.12 6.97
C SER A 60 -7.50 -2.61 7.28
N GLN A 61 -8.15 -3.28 6.34
CA GLN A 61 -9.48 -3.88 6.54
C GLN A 61 -9.66 -5.03 5.56
N VAL A 62 -10.17 -6.17 6.03
CA VAL A 62 -10.49 -7.33 5.19
C VAL A 62 -11.86 -7.86 5.57
N THR A 63 -12.69 -8.18 4.57
CA THR A 63 -14.02 -8.78 4.74
C THR A 63 -14.00 -10.25 4.36
N GLU A 64 -14.42 -11.11 5.28
CA GLU A 64 -14.54 -12.55 5.06
C GLU A 64 -15.94 -13.06 5.40
N PRO A 65 -16.59 -13.84 4.53
CA PRO A 65 -16.20 -14.13 3.13
C PRO A 65 -16.44 -12.93 2.20
N MET A 66 -15.82 -12.94 1.01
CA MET A 66 -16.03 -11.95 -0.05
C MET A 66 -17.27 -12.24 -0.92
N ARG A 67 -18.21 -13.05 -0.43
CA ARG A 67 -19.41 -13.48 -1.16
C ARG A 67 -20.58 -13.75 -0.21
N PHE A 68 -21.78 -13.38 -0.65
CA PHE A 68 -23.04 -13.80 -0.03
C PHE A 68 -24.07 -14.17 -1.11
N GLY A 69 -24.39 -15.47 -1.25
CA GLY A 69 -25.30 -15.95 -2.29
C GLY A 69 -24.80 -15.62 -3.71
N ARG A 70 -25.47 -14.69 -4.39
CA ARG A 70 -25.08 -14.18 -5.73
C ARG A 70 -24.38 -12.82 -5.69
N LEU A 71 -24.13 -12.27 -4.50
CA LEU A 71 -23.36 -11.04 -4.30
C LEU A 71 -21.89 -11.37 -4.10
N PHE A 72 -21.01 -10.68 -4.84
CA PHE A 72 -19.55 -10.82 -4.77
C PHE A 72 -18.92 -9.45 -4.53
N LEU A 73 -17.96 -9.38 -3.62
CA LEU A 73 -17.21 -8.16 -3.29
C LEU A 73 -15.83 -8.22 -3.96
N ALA A 74 -15.36 -7.07 -4.47
CA ALA A 74 -14.04 -6.93 -5.10
C ALA A 74 -13.44 -5.56 -4.77
N GLY A 75 -12.10 -5.50 -4.68
CA GLY A 75 -11.37 -4.28 -4.37
C GLY A 75 -11.78 -3.65 -3.05
N ASP A 76 -11.88 -2.32 -3.01
CA ASP A 76 -12.20 -1.53 -1.80
C ASP A 76 -13.53 -1.89 -1.13
N ALA A 77 -14.45 -2.60 -1.83
CA ALA A 77 -15.67 -3.13 -1.23
C ALA A 77 -15.41 -4.34 -0.30
N ALA A 78 -14.30 -5.03 -0.48
CA ALA A 78 -13.91 -6.21 0.28
C ALA A 78 -12.73 -5.95 1.22
N HIS A 79 -11.73 -5.19 0.77
CA HIS A 79 -10.49 -4.97 1.52
C HIS A 79 -9.89 -3.59 1.27
N ILE A 80 -9.19 -3.06 2.25
CA ILE A 80 -8.43 -1.81 2.15
C ILE A 80 -7.04 -2.05 2.73
N VAL A 81 -6.02 -1.74 1.95
CA VAL A 81 -4.61 -1.82 2.37
C VAL A 81 -4.02 -0.44 2.61
N PRO A 82 -3.06 -0.29 3.54
CA PRO A 82 -2.31 0.94 3.71
C PRO A 82 -1.58 1.33 2.41
N PRO A 83 -1.60 2.62 2.00
CA PRO A 83 -1.00 3.05 0.73
C PRO A 83 0.50 2.77 0.59
N THR A 84 1.19 2.52 1.71
CA THR A 84 2.63 2.24 1.79
C THR A 84 3.07 1.09 0.89
N GLY A 85 2.27 0.02 0.81
CA GLY A 85 2.58 -1.15 -0.03
C GLY A 85 2.18 -0.98 -1.50
N ALA A 86 1.45 0.09 -1.85
CA ALA A 86 0.90 0.35 -3.18
C ALA A 86 0.06 -0.83 -3.75
N LYS A 87 -0.74 -1.51 -2.92
CA LYS A 87 -1.44 -2.75 -3.30
C LYS A 87 -2.93 -2.64 -3.66
N GLY A 88 -3.63 -1.57 -3.26
CA GLY A 88 -5.10 -1.51 -3.37
C GLY A 88 -5.66 -1.79 -4.78
N LEU A 89 -5.27 -0.98 -5.76
CA LEU A 89 -5.70 -1.18 -7.16
C LEU A 89 -5.23 -2.54 -7.72
N ASN A 90 -4.03 -2.99 -7.36
CA ASN A 90 -3.48 -4.26 -7.82
C ASN A 90 -4.28 -5.47 -7.30
N LEU A 91 -4.77 -5.40 -6.05
CA LEU A 91 -5.67 -6.41 -5.49
C LEU A 91 -7.03 -6.37 -6.16
N ALA A 92 -7.61 -5.19 -6.37
CA ALA A 92 -8.88 -5.05 -7.08
C ALA A 92 -8.84 -5.68 -8.49
N VAL A 93 -7.75 -5.46 -9.24
CA VAL A 93 -7.53 -6.10 -10.55
C VAL A 93 -7.43 -7.62 -10.44
N SER A 94 -6.74 -8.13 -9.41
CA SER A 94 -6.64 -9.57 -9.16
C SER A 94 -8.02 -10.17 -8.87
N ASP A 95 -8.81 -9.56 -7.99
CA ASP A 95 -10.16 -10.04 -7.63
C ASP A 95 -11.06 -10.12 -8.87
N VAL A 96 -11.09 -9.05 -9.67
CA VAL A 96 -11.90 -9.00 -10.89
C VAL A 96 -11.42 -10.03 -11.92
N THR A 97 -10.12 -10.31 -12.00
CA THR A 97 -9.58 -11.35 -12.88
C THR A 97 -10.06 -12.74 -12.45
N VAL A 98 -10.02 -13.05 -11.16
CA VAL A 98 -10.54 -14.33 -10.61
C VAL A 98 -12.04 -14.42 -10.85
N PHE A 99 -12.79 -13.36 -10.59
CA PHE A 99 -14.23 -13.33 -10.78
C PHE A 99 -14.62 -13.52 -12.26
N ALA A 100 -13.93 -12.85 -13.19
CA ALA A 100 -14.18 -13.00 -14.61
C ALA A 100 -13.98 -14.44 -15.09
N ARG A 101 -12.92 -15.13 -14.64
CA ARG A 101 -12.71 -16.56 -14.94
C ARG A 101 -13.83 -17.44 -14.40
N ALA A 102 -14.28 -17.16 -13.18
CA ALA A 102 -15.38 -17.89 -12.57
C ALA A 102 -16.71 -17.71 -13.34
N LEU A 103 -17.00 -16.49 -13.80
CA LEU A 103 -18.15 -16.20 -14.64
C LEU A 103 -18.07 -16.87 -16.02
N ILE A 104 -16.89 -16.89 -16.65
CA ILE A 104 -16.67 -17.55 -17.94
C ILE A 104 -16.93 -19.06 -17.81
N LEU A 105 -16.34 -19.72 -16.81
CA LEU A 105 -16.58 -21.15 -16.57
C LEU A 105 -18.06 -21.43 -16.35
N HIS A 106 -18.73 -20.63 -15.52
CA HIS A 106 -20.14 -20.80 -15.23
C HIS A 106 -21.00 -20.63 -16.47
N ARG A 107 -20.72 -19.63 -17.30
CA ARG A 107 -21.42 -19.41 -18.58
C ARG A 107 -21.23 -20.59 -19.54
N ASP A 108 -20.01 -21.08 -19.67
CA ASP A 108 -19.65 -22.06 -20.71
C ASP A 108 -20.04 -23.50 -20.33
N THR A 109 -20.08 -23.82 -19.03
CA THR A 109 -20.27 -25.20 -18.53
C THR A 109 -21.42 -25.37 -17.54
N GLY A 110 -21.97 -24.28 -17.00
CA GLY A 110 -22.90 -24.30 -15.86
C GLY A 110 -22.24 -24.57 -14.51
N SER A 111 -20.93 -24.90 -14.45
CA SER A 111 -20.24 -25.18 -13.18
C SER A 111 -20.13 -23.94 -12.30
N ALA A 112 -20.46 -24.07 -11.01
CA ALA A 112 -20.30 -23.01 -10.01
C ALA A 112 -18.97 -23.11 -9.23
N GLU A 113 -18.12 -24.09 -9.56
CA GLU A 113 -16.92 -24.43 -8.79
C GLU A 113 -16.03 -23.22 -8.48
N LEU A 114 -15.68 -22.42 -9.49
CA LEU A 114 -14.83 -21.24 -9.30
C LEU A 114 -15.56 -20.08 -8.59
N LEU A 115 -16.88 -20.00 -8.69
CA LEU A 115 -17.68 -19.03 -7.94
C LEU A 115 -17.74 -19.41 -6.45
N ASP A 116 -17.82 -20.70 -6.15
CA ASP A 116 -17.78 -21.25 -4.79
C ASP A 116 -16.39 -21.10 -4.17
N ALA A 117 -15.32 -21.26 -4.96
CA ALA A 117 -13.94 -21.05 -4.54
C ALA A 117 -13.49 -19.56 -4.50
N TYR A 118 -14.33 -18.61 -4.93
CA TYR A 118 -13.95 -17.21 -5.14
C TYR A 118 -13.30 -16.56 -3.90
N SER A 119 -14.00 -16.59 -2.76
CA SER A 119 -13.53 -15.95 -1.52
C SER A 119 -12.19 -16.53 -1.09
N GLY A 120 -12.07 -17.85 -1.03
CA GLY A 120 -10.83 -18.52 -0.62
C GLY A 120 -9.68 -18.23 -1.58
N THR A 121 -9.94 -18.09 -2.87
CA THR A 121 -8.92 -17.79 -3.88
C THR A 121 -8.40 -16.36 -3.77
N CYS A 122 -9.28 -15.37 -3.63
CA CYS A 122 -8.89 -13.98 -3.49
C CYS A 122 -8.20 -13.71 -2.14
N LEU A 123 -8.75 -14.24 -1.04
CA LEU A 123 -8.25 -13.97 0.31
C LEU A 123 -6.80 -14.43 0.53
N ARG A 124 -6.35 -15.51 -0.12
CA ARG A 124 -4.92 -15.91 -0.06
C ARG A 124 -3.98 -14.80 -0.52
N ARG A 125 -4.35 -14.08 -1.59
CA ARG A 125 -3.55 -12.96 -2.11
C ARG A 125 -3.74 -11.70 -1.28
N VAL A 126 -4.98 -11.40 -0.87
CA VAL A 126 -5.30 -10.24 -0.04
C VAL A 126 -4.48 -10.26 1.24
N TRP A 127 -4.46 -11.37 1.98
CA TRP A 127 -3.69 -11.46 3.23
C TRP A 127 -2.18 -11.33 3.04
N ARG A 128 -1.62 -11.87 1.94
CA ARG A 128 -0.19 -11.70 1.66
C ARG A 128 0.17 -10.25 1.35
N ALA A 129 -0.71 -9.54 0.65
CA ALA A 129 -0.55 -8.12 0.35
C ALA A 129 -0.80 -7.22 1.57
N GLU A 130 -1.74 -7.58 2.45
CA GLU A 130 -1.96 -6.91 3.74
C GLU A 130 -0.74 -7.07 4.64
N HIS A 131 -0.23 -8.28 4.81
CA HIS A 131 0.98 -8.53 5.59
C HIS A 131 2.15 -7.69 5.09
N PHE A 132 2.37 -7.65 3.77
CA PHE A 132 3.41 -6.81 3.17
C PHE A 132 3.15 -5.31 3.37
N SER A 133 1.92 -4.83 3.18
CA SER A 133 1.59 -3.41 3.32
C SER A 133 1.71 -2.96 4.78
N TYR A 134 1.34 -3.82 5.72
CA TYR A 134 1.51 -3.62 7.15
C TYR A 134 2.99 -3.57 7.53
N SER A 135 3.80 -4.54 7.10
CA SER A 135 5.24 -4.55 7.41
C SER A 135 5.96 -3.32 6.84
N MET A 136 5.64 -2.90 5.61
CA MET A 136 6.18 -1.65 5.05
C MET A 136 5.76 -0.43 5.87
N THR A 137 4.51 -0.39 6.34
CA THR A 137 3.98 0.73 7.14
C THR A 137 4.69 0.84 8.48
N THR A 138 4.77 -0.26 9.25
CA THR A 138 5.43 -0.28 10.56
C THR A 138 6.95 -0.12 10.46
N THR A 139 7.56 -0.42 9.32
CA THR A 139 9.00 -0.19 9.10
C THR A 139 9.31 1.27 8.75
N MET A 140 8.44 1.97 8.02
CA MET A 140 8.75 3.28 7.45
C MET A 140 8.00 4.47 8.08
N HIS A 141 7.09 4.23 9.03
CA HIS A 141 6.35 5.27 9.73
C HIS A 141 6.63 5.25 11.21
N THR A 142 6.70 6.42 11.82
CA THR A 142 6.87 6.57 13.27
C THR A 142 5.49 6.53 13.92
N ASP A 143 5.27 5.62 14.86
CA ASP A 143 4.06 5.62 15.67
C ASP A 143 4.24 6.63 16.83
N PRO A 144 3.33 7.59 17.06
CA PRO A 144 3.40 8.52 18.18
C PRO A 144 3.54 7.86 19.56
N GLY A 145 3.06 6.62 19.71
CA GLY A 145 3.16 5.82 20.93
C GLY A 145 4.35 4.86 20.98
N GLN A 146 5.24 4.83 19.97
CA GLN A 146 6.34 3.87 19.93
C GLN A 146 7.33 4.06 21.08
N SER A 147 7.79 2.97 21.67
CA SER A 147 8.81 3.04 22.71
C SER A 147 10.22 3.26 22.12
N PRO A 148 11.22 3.65 22.94
CA PRO A 148 12.61 3.69 22.50
C PRO A 148 13.14 2.32 22.01
N PHE A 149 12.62 1.23 22.58
CA PHE A 149 12.96 -0.13 22.16
C PHE A 149 12.39 -0.43 20.76
N ASP A 150 11.11 -0.13 20.53
CA ASP A 150 10.46 -0.32 19.22
C ASP A 150 11.18 0.49 18.13
N THR A 151 11.60 1.71 18.47
CA THR A 151 12.39 2.56 17.58
C THR A 151 13.71 1.89 17.17
N ARG A 152 14.41 1.26 18.12
CA ARG A 152 15.67 0.55 17.84
C ARG A 152 15.45 -0.70 16.99
N LEU A 153 14.36 -1.44 17.22
CA LEU A 153 13.99 -2.57 16.35
C LEU A 153 13.65 -2.12 14.93
N GLN A 154 12.89 -1.03 14.79
CA GLN A 154 12.56 -0.45 13.49
C GLN A 154 13.81 -0.05 12.70
N LEU A 155 14.75 0.66 13.34
CA LEU A 155 16.01 1.06 12.72
C LEU A 155 16.86 -0.15 12.33
N SER A 156 16.99 -1.16 13.20
CA SER A 156 17.72 -2.38 12.89
C SER A 156 17.11 -3.13 11.69
N GLN A 157 15.79 -3.14 11.57
CA GLN A 157 15.11 -3.73 10.42
C GLN A 157 15.38 -2.94 9.13
N LEU A 158 15.36 -1.59 9.18
CA LEU A 158 15.71 -0.73 8.04
C LEU A 158 17.15 -0.95 7.57
N GLU A 159 18.10 -0.98 8.49
CA GLU A 159 19.51 -1.27 8.21
C GLU A 159 19.67 -2.65 7.56
N ARG A 160 19.02 -3.67 8.12
CA ARG A 160 19.05 -5.03 7.57
C ARG A 160 18.48 -5.08 6.15
N LEU A 161 17.41 -4.35 5.86
CA LEU A 161 16.83 -4.26 4.51
C LEU A 161 17.76 -3.54 3.53
N ALA A 162 18.49 -2.52 3.97
CA ALA A 162 19.42 -1.78 3.14
C ALA A 162 20.70 -2.57 2.82
N ASP A 163 21.22 -3.32 3.80
CA ASP A 163 22.55 -3.93 3.72
C ASP A 163 22.55 -5.42 3.32
N SER A 164 21.41 -6.10 3.39
CA SER A 164 21.32 -7.54 3.10
C SER A 164 20.48 -7.84 1.85
N PRO A 165 21.08 -8.41 0.77
CA PRO A 165 20.33 -8.80 -0.42
C PRO A 165 19.28 -9.87 -0.13
N HIS A 166 19.52 -10.75 0.85
CA HIS A 166 18.55 -11.75 1.28
C HIS A 166 17.34 -11.12 1.97
N ALA A 167 17.56 -10.09 2.78
CA ALA A 167 16.46 -9.36 3.42
C ALA A 167 15.69 -8.51 2.42
N ALA A 168 16.37 -7.92 1.43
CA ALA A 168 15.76 -7.12 0.37
C ALA A 168 14.98 -7.94 -0.67
N ALA A 169 15.28 -9.23 -0.84
CA ALA A 169 14.62 -10.09 -1.82
C ALA A 169 13.11 -10.23 -1.58
N GLU A 170 12.68 -10.53 -0.34
CA GLU A 170 11.25 -10.68 -0.01
C GLU A 170 10.43 -9.41 -0.31
N PRO A 171 10.78 -8.20 0.17
CA PRO A 171 10.02 -7.01 -0.14
C PRO A 171 10.09 -6.68 -1.64
N ALA A 172 11.18 -6.97 -2.35
CA ALA A 172 11.25 -6.78 -3.80
C ALA A 172 10.22 -7.64 -4.53
N GLU A 173 10.11 -8.94 -4.22
CA GLU A 173 9.11 -9.85 -4.78
C GLU A 173 7.68 -9.40 -4.44
N ASN A 174 7.44 -9.02 -3.19
CA ASN A 174 6.13 -8.52 -2.80
C ASN A 174 5.81 -7.18 -3.48
N TYR A 175 6.79 -6.30 -3.69
CA TYR A 175 6.62 -4.98 -4.30
C TYR A 175 6.26 -5.07 -5.78
N THR A 176 6.92 -5.95 -6.55
CA THR A 176 6.59 -6.22 -7.96
C THR A 176 5.26 -6.97 -8.12
N GLY A 177 4.88 -7.74 -7.11
CA GLY A 177 3.59 -8.41 -7.02
C GLY A 177 3.67 -9.89 -7.36
N LEU A 178 3.03 -10.71 -6.54
CA LEU A 178 3.07 -12.17 -6.67
C LEU A 178 2.26 -12.66 -7.89
N PRO A 179 2.51 -13.87 -8.41
CA PRO A 179 1.72 -14.45 -9.49
C PRO A 179 0.23 -14.52 -9.15
N PHE A 180 -0.64 -14.33 -10.14
CA PHE A 180 -2.08 -14.50 -9.95
C PHE A 180 -2.38 -15.98 -9.73
N ALA A 181 -3.34 -16.29 -8.85
CA ALA A 181 -3.87 -17.64 -8.78
C ALA A 181 -4.41 -18.02 -10.17
N THR A 182 -3.92 -19.13 -10.72
CA THR A 182 -4.43 -19.72 -11.97
C THR A 182 -5.79 -20.31 -11.73
#